data_AF-A0A383DAE2-F1
#
_entry.id   AF-A0A383DAE2-F1
#
_cell.length_a   1.000
_cell.length_b   1.000
_cell.length_c   1.000
_cell.angle_alpha   90.00
_cell.angle_beta   90.00
_cell.angle_gamma   90.00
#
_symmetry.space_group_name_H-M   'P 1'
#
loop_
_entity.id
_entity.type
_entity.pdbx_description
1 polymer ?
#
loop_
_entity_poly.entity_id
_entity_poly.type
_entity_poly.pdbx_seq_one_letter_code
_entity_poly.pdbx_strand_id
1 'polypeptide(L)'
;VLRNLGRIKEALTNFNKAVSIKPNIKKFWQNLSTTLKGTNFNSYNEKKINIFLNILNQKTIVRPKQLVNSILSLIKQHPIVKEIIQTSFEKNINRSIEKNCNNLIKIPLFLKLIEICTIPDLEVEKLLTDIRRNLLLNNKQILDKRAILNFQISLALHCFTNEFVFDETEEETLAINQLEEEIKNLIFKKEKINTYKIACIASYRPLYQYKWLHNLKVPESLKNLFLAQIKDVLKE
;
A
#
# COMPACT_ATOMS: atom_id res chain seq x y z
N VAL A 1 -1.62 20.46 -26.68
CA VAL A 1 -1.75 21.93 -26.81
C VAL A 1 -1.93 22.60 -25.44
N LEU A 2 -3.10 22.54 -24.77
CA LEU A 2 -3.33 23.26 -23.49
C LEU A 2 -2.29 22.99 -22.39
N ARG A 3 -1.91 21.72 -22.17
CA ARG A 3 -0.84 21.36 -21.21
C ARG A 3 0.51 21.99 -21.56
N ASN A 4 0.88 21.97 -22.84
CA ASN A 4 2.14 22.55 -23.32
C ASN A 4 2.14 24.08 -23.22
N LEU A 5 0.96 24.70 -23.15
CA LEU A 5 0.75 26.13 -22.90
C LEU A 5 0.64 26.46 -21.40
N GLY A 6 0.92 25.51 -20.49
CA GLY A 6 0.80 25.72 -19.04
C GLY A 6 -0.63 25.80 -18.50
N ARG A 7 -1.66 25.64 -19.35
CA ARG A 7 -3.09 25.73 -18.98
C ARG A 7 -3.59 24.40 -18.38
N ILE A 8 -2.97 23.97 -17.28
CA ILE A 8 -3.19 22.65 -16.66
C ILE A 8 -4.64 22.47 -16.17
N LYS A 9 -5.21 23.47 -15.49
CA LYS A 9 -6.59 23.38 -14.98
C LYS A 9 -7.60 23.15 -16.10
N GLU A 10 -7.45 23.87 -17.20
CA GLU A 10 -8.33 23.74 -18.37
C GLU A 10 -8.13 22.42 -19.10
N ALA A 11 -6.87 21.97 -19.24
CA ALA A 11 -6.57 20.65 -19.79
C ALA A 11 -7.24 19.55 -18.96
N LEU A 12 -7.16 19.61 -17.63
CA LEU A 12 -7.83 18.66 -16.74
C LEU A 12 -9.35 18.70 -16.92
N THR A 13 -9.96 19.89 -16.96
CA THR A 13 -11.41 20.03 -17.20
C THR A 13 -11.85 19.39 -18.51
N ASN A 14 -11.12 19.65 -19.60
CA ASN A 14 -11.45 19.10 -20.91
C ASN A 14 -11.25 17.58 -20.99
N PHE A 15 -10.14 17.05 -20.46
CA PHE A 15 -9.90 15.61 -20.47
C PHE A 15 -10.84 14.86 -19.52
N ASN A 16 -11.23 15.45 -18.39
CA ASN A 16 -12.26 14.89 -17.51
C ASN A 16 -13.60 14.74 -18.27
N LYS A 17 -14.03 15.78 -18.99
CA LYS A 17 -15.22 15.69 -19.85
C LYS A 17 -15.06 14.60 -20.92
N ALA A 18 -13.90 14.53 -21.58
CA ALA A 18 -13.65 13.55 -22.63
C ALA A 18 -13.74 12.10 -22.12
N VAL A 19 -13.14 11.78 -20.98
CA VAL A 19 -13.22 10.42 -20.40
C VAL A 19 -14.62 10.11 -19.86
N SER A 20 -15.40 11.10 -19.43
CA SER A 20 -16.80 10.90 -19.06
C SER A 20 -17.70 10.62 -20.27
N ILE A 21 -17.45 11.24 -21.42
CA ILE A 21 -18.26 11.06 -22.64
C ILE A 21 -17.87 9.76 -23.38
N LYS A 22 -16.57 9.47 -23.52
CA LYS A 22 -16.08 8.26 -24.21
C LYS A 22 -15.01 7.54 -23.37
N PRO A 23 -15.42 6.80 -22.31
CA PRO A 23 -14.49 6.14 -21.39
C PRO A 23 -13.69 5.00 -22.03
N ASN A 24 -14.13 4.46 -23.16
CA ASN A 24 -13.45 3.39 -23.89
C ASN A 24 -12.24 3.89 -24.73
N ILE A 25 -12.08 5.20 -24.92
CA ILE A 25 -10.96 5.74 -25.70
C ILE A 25 -9.71 5.85 -24.83
N LYS A 26 -8.80 4.87 -24.98
CA LYS A 26 -7.51 4.80 -24.26
C LYS A 26 -6.71 6.11 -24.33
N LYS A 27 -6.71 6.78 -25.48
CA LYS A 27 -6.00 8.05 -25.71
C LYS A 27 -6.47 9.17 -24.77
N PHE A 28 -7.73 9.19 -24.37
CA PHE A 28 -8.24 10.21 -23.45
C PHE A 28 -7.69 10.01 -22.04
N TRP A 29 -7.63 8.77 -21.57
CA TRP A 29 -6.99 8.42 -20.29
C TRP A 29 -5.47 8.66 -20.30
N GLN A 30 -4.79 8.39 -21.42
CA GLN A 30 -3.37 8.71 -21.59
C GLN A 30 -3.10 10.22 -21.51
N ASN A 31 -3.92 11.03 -22.18
CA ASN A 31 -3.79 12.48 -22.10
C ASN A 31 -4.12 13.03 -20.71
N LEU A 32 -5.15 12.47 -20.05
CA LEU A 32 -5.52 12.83 -18.69
C LEU A 32 -4.40 12.50 -17.70
N SER A 33 -3.87 11.28 -17.72
CA SER A 33 -2.75 10.86 -16.86
C SER A 33 -1.49 11.69 -17.09
N THR A 34 -1.18 12.01 -18.35
CA THR A 34 -0.06 12.91 -18.69
C THR A 34 -0.26 14.32 -18.14
N THR A 35 -1.50 14.80 -18.10
CA THR A 35 -1.84 16.11 -17.51
C THR A 35 -1.79 16.08 -15.99
N LEU A 36 -2.20 14.97 -15.37
CA LEU A 36 -2.15 14.79 -13.92
C LEU A 36 -0.70 14.70 -13.40
N LYS A 37 0.24 14.14 -14.18
CA LYS A 37 1.65 14.05 -13.81
C LYS A 37 2.23 15.40 -13.39
N GLY A 38 2.72 15.49 -12.16
CA GLY A 38 3.33 16.70 -11.60
C GLY A 38 2.32 17.76 -11.16
N THR A 39 1.01 17.47 -11.21
CA THR A 39 -0.01 18.35 -10.62
C THR A 39 0.04 18.23 -9.09
N ASN A 40 0.03 19.36 -8.40
CA ASN A 40 -0.10 19.44 -6.95
C ASN A 40 -1.55 19.80 -6.56
N PHE A 41 -2.10 19.15 -5.55
CA PHE A 41 -3.45 19.40 -5.06
C PHE A 41 -3.45 20.02 -3.66
N ASN A 42 -4.14 21.15 -3.52
CA ASN A 42 -4.25 21.88 -2.25
C ASN A 42 -5.52 21.52 -1.47
N SER A 43 -6.38 20.66 -2.02
CA SER A 43 -7.60 20.18 -1.37
C SER A 43 -7.94 18.76 -1.78
N TYR A 44 -8.54 18.02 -0.84
CA TYR A 44 -9.06 16.68 -1.08
C TYR A 44 -10.29 16.75 -2.00
N ASN A 45 -10.44 15.78 -2.90
CA ASN A 45 -11.57 15.72 -3.84
C ASN A 45 -11.83 14.28 -4.32
N GLU A 46 -12.99 13.73 -3.94
CA GLU A 46 -13.36 12.34 -4.26
C GLU A 46 -13.45 12.05 -5.77
N LYS A 47 -13.91 13.02 -6.57
CA LYS A 47 -13.98 12.83 -8.04
C LYS A 47 -12.58 12.62 -8.62
N LYS A 48 -11.57 13.34 -8.11
CA LYS A 48 -10.16 13.15 -8.51
C LYS A 48 -9.60 11.81 -8.03
N ILE A 49 -9.98 11.37 -6.82
CA ILE A 49 -9.61 10.04 -6.31
C ILE A 49 -10.09 8.95 -7.27
N ASN A 50 -11.36 9.00 -7.69
CA ASN A 50 -11.94 8.03 -8.62
C ASN A 50 -11.27 8.06 -10.00
N ILE A 51 -10.88 9.24 -10.49
CA ILE A 51 -10.10 9.37 -11.74
C ILE A 51 -8.75 8.64 -11.61
N PHE A 52 -8.01 8.86 -10.53
CA PHE A 52 -6.74 8.18 -10.31
C PHE A 52 -6.92 6.66 -10.20
N LEU A 53 -7.92 6.19 -9.45
CA LEU A 53 -8.24 4.76 -9.34
C LEU A 53 -8.52 4.14 -10.73
N ASN A 54 -9.34 4.79 -11.55
CA ASN A 54 -9.63 4.33 -12.90
C ASN A 54 -8.39 4.27 -13.79
N ILE A 55 -7.48 5.24 -13.68
CA ILE A 55 -6.22 5.25 -14.42
C ILE A 55 -5.32 4.09 -13.99
N LEU A 56 -5.15 3.88 -12.68
CA LEU A 56 -4.29 2.82 -12.13
C LEU A 56 -4.82 1.41 -12.45
N ASN A 57 -6.15 1.24 -12.48
CA ASN A 57 -6.78 -0.04 -12.79
C ASN A 57 -6.60 -0.47 -14.26
N GLN A 58 -6.37 0.47 -15.17
CA GLN A 58 -6.22 0.17 -16.61
C GLN A 58 -4.83 -0.38 -16.98
N LYS A 59 -3.86 -0.44 -16.05
CA LYS A 59 -2.48 -1.01 -16.10
C LYS A 59 -1.56 -0.63 -17.27
N THR A 60 -2.10 -0.13 -18.39
CA THR A 60 -1.42 0.11 -19.67
C THR A 60 -1.46 1.59 -20.08
N ILE A 61 -2.04 2.44 -19.25
CA ILE A 61 -2.19 3.88 -19.49
C ILE A 61 -0.92 4.62 -19.10
N VAL A 62 -0.41 4.35 -17.91
CA VAL A 62 0.71 5.08 -17.30
C VAL A 62 1.38 4.19 -16.27
N ARG A 63 2.70 4.36 -16.10
CA ARG A 63 3.41 3.72 -14.99
C ARG A 63 3.01 4.40 -13.67
N PRO A 64 2.56 3.67 -12.63
CA PRO A 64 2.08 4.26 -11.37
C PRO A 64 3.06 5.26 -10.73
N LYS A 65 4.36 4.95 -10.77
CA LYS A 65 5.45 5.82 -10.26
C LYS A 65 5.39 7.25 -10.80
N GLN A 66 4.88 7.46 -12.01
CA GLN A 66 4.76 8.81 -12.60
C GLN A 66 3.64 9.66 -11.97
N LEU A 67 2.70 9.04 -11.26
CA LEU A 67 1.57 9.71 -10.63
C LEU A 67 1.70 9.83 -9.11
N VAL A 68 2.69 9.17 -8.49
CA VAL A 68 2.86 9.12 -7.02
C VAL A 68 2.78 10.51 -6.41
N ASN A 69 3.62 11.46 -6.83
CA ASN A 69 3.64 12.80 -6.24
C ASN A 69 2.28 13.50 -6.30
N SER A 70 1.58 13.38 -7.43
CA SER A 70 0.25 13.97 -7.62
C SER A 70 -0.81 13.28 -6.78
N ILE A 71 -0.77 11.96 -6.68
CA ILE A 71 -1.67 11.19 -5.82
C ILE A 71 -1.42 11.53 -4.35
N LEU A 72 -0.17 11.55 -3.89
CA LEU A 72 0.19 11.89 -2.52
C LEU A 72 -0.24 13.30 -2.16
N SER A 73 -0.03 14.27 -3.05
CA SER A 73 -0.51 15.64 -2.79
C SER A 73 -2.01 15.72 -2.58
N LEU A 74 -2.80 14.83 -3.19
CA LEU A 74 -4.25 14.75 -2.99
C LEU A 74 -4.60 14.01 -1.69
N ILE A 75 -3.98 12.85 -1.44
CA ILE A 75 -4.25 12.00 -0.27
C ILE A 75 -3.86 12.73 1.02
N LYS A 76 -2.73 13.43 1.02
CA LYS A 76 -2.25 14.21 2.17
C LYS A 76 -3.15 15.39 2.53
N GLN A 77 -4.14 15.73 1.68
CA GLN A 77 -5.19 16.71 2.03
C GLN A 77 -6.38 16.10 2.77
N HIS A 78 -6.47 14.77 2.85
CA HIS A 78 -7.55 14.09 3.56
C HIS A 78 -7.40 14.32 5.08
N PRO A 79 -8.45 14.77 5.81
CA PRO A 79 -8.36 15.09 7.24
C PRO A 79 -7.78 13.95 8.08
N ILE A 80 -8.29 12.72 7.88
CA ILE A 80 -7.79 11.54 8.60
C ILE A 80 -6.32 11.23 8.28
N VAL A 81 -5.86 11.43 7.04
CA VAL A 81 -4.45 11.18 6.69
C VAL A 81 -3.56 12.21 7.37
N LYS A 82 -3.97 13.50 7.40
CA LYS A 82 -3.24 14.55 8.12
C LYS A 82 -3.11 14.22 9.60
N GLU A 83 -4.20 13.83 10.25
CA GLU A 83 -4.22 13.44 11.67
C GLU A 83 -3.28 12.25 11.93
N ILE A 84 -3.37 11.20 11.11
CA ILE A 84 -2.54 10.01 11.27
C ILE A 84 -1.05 10.32 11.03
N ILE A 85 -0.73 11.11 10.01
CA ILE A 85 0.65 11.55 9.76
C ILE A 85 1.16 12.35 10.95
N GLN A 86 0.42 13.35 11.44
CA GLN A 86 0.83 14.17 12.59
C GLN A 86 1.04 13.34 13.86
N THR A 87 0.09 12.47 14.20
CA THR A 87 0.18 11.62 15.39
C THR A 87 1.31 10.60 15.33
N SER A 88 1.72 10.14 14.13
CA SER A 88 2.89 9.28 13.96
C SER A 88 4.19 9.96 14.44
N PHE A 89 4.30 11.28 14.30
CA PHE A 89 5.46 12.03 14.79
C PHE A 89 5.51 12.13 16.33
N GLU A 90 4.39 11.94 17.02
CA GLU A 90 4.26 12.21 18.47
C GLU A 90 4.37 10.94 19.36
N LYS A 91 4.76 9.78 18.81
CA LYS A 91 5.01 8.51 19.53
C LYS A 91 3.83 7.92 20.36
N ASN A 92 2.62 8.47 20.28
CA ASN A 92 1.45 8.01 21.04
C ASN A 92 0.58 6.96 20.31
N ILE A 93 1.17 6.03 19.54
CA ILE A 93 0.40 5.14 18.63
C ILE A 93 -0.23 3.91 19.31
N ASN A 94 0.19 3.54 20.52
CA ASN A 94 -0.09 2.20 21.08
C ASN A 94 -1.57 1.83 21.27
N ARG A 95 -2.52 2.79 21.34
CA ARG A 95 -3.96 2.48 21.45
C ARG A 95 -4.77 2.71 20.17
N SER A 96 -4.16 3.19 19.09
CA SER A 96 -4.90 3.61 17.89
C SER A 96 -4.52 2.87 16.61
N ILE A 97 -3.60 1.89 16.62
CA ILE A 97 -3.11 1.31 15.36
C ILE A 97 -4.22 0.63 14.53
N GLU A 98 -5.09 -0.15 15.18
CA GLU A 98 -6.21 -0.81 14.51
C GLU A 98 -7.19 0.22 13.91
N LYS A 99 -7.50 1.29 14.67
CA LYS A 99 -8.32 2.42 14.21
C LYS A 99 -7.67 3.14 13.02
N ASN A 100 -6.36 3.39 13.08
CA ASN A 100 -5.60 4.07 12.04
C ASN A 100 -5.60 3.24 10.76
N CYS A 101 -5.31 1.93 10.85
CA CYS A 101 -5.40 1.01 9.71
C CYS A 101 -6.81 0.99 9.12
N ASN A 102 -7.84 0.86 9.96
CA ASN A 102 -9.24 0.87 9.51
C ASN A 102 -9.64 2.17 8.81
N ASN A 103 -9.08 3.30 9.23
CA ASN A 103 -9.31 4.58 8.58
C ASN A 103 -8.56 4.71 7.24
N LEU A 104 -7.30 4.25 7.17
CA LEU A 104 -6.53 4.25 5.92
C LEU A 104 -7.12 3.30 4.87
N ILE A 105 -7.69 2.17 5.31
CA ILE A 105 -8.39 1.22 4.44
C ILE A 105 -9.59 1.87 3.73
N LYS A 106 -10.25 2.85 4.37
CA LYS A 106 -11.36 3.61 3.78
C LYS A 106 -10.91 4.60 2.70
N ILE A 107 -9.62 4.66 2.38
CA ILE A 107 -9.06 5.48 1.31
C ILE A 107 -8.51 4.54 0.23
N PRO A 108 -9.35 4.06 -0.72
CA PRO A 108 -8.96 3.00 -1.65
C PRO A 108 -7.76 3.36 -2.52
N LEU A 109 -7.60 4.64 -2.85
CA LEU A 109 -6.44 5.10 -3.63
C LEU A 109 -5.13 4.98 -2.87
N PHE A 110 -5.14 5.15 -1.54
CA PHE A 110 -3.95 4.97 -0.72
C PHE A 110 -3.53 3.50 -0.68
N LEU A 111 -4.47 2.60 -0.38
CA LEU A 111 -4.23 1.16 -0.44
C LEU A 111 -3.73 0.74 -1.82
N LYS A 112 -4.37 1.23 -2.89
CA LYS A 112 -3.98 0.89 -4.25
C LYS A 112 -2.58 1.36 -4.60
N LEU A 113 -2.18 2.54 -4.12
CA LEU A 113 -0.86 3.10 -4.37
C LEU A 113 0.24 2.29 -3.69
N ILE A 114 0.03 1.92 -2.42
CA ILE A 114 0.97 1.11 -1.61
C ILE A 114 1.19 -0.25 -2.26
N GLU A 115 0.11 -0.88 -2.75
CA GLU A 115 0.15 -2.21 -3.38
C GLU A 115 1.02 -2.25 -4.66
N ILE A 116 1.04 -1.18 -5.47
CA ILE A 116 1.53 -1.25 -6.86
C ILE A 116 2.83 -0.52 -7.14
N CYS A 117 3.36 0.29 -6.22
CA CYS A 117 4.61 1.01 -6.44
C CYS A 117 5.29 1.52 -5.16
N THR A 118 6.59 1.82 -5.29
CA THR A 118 7.38 2.55 -4.30
C THR A 118 6.88 3.99 -4.11
N ILE A 119 6.92 4.48 -2.87
CA ILE A 119 6.42 5.81 -2.49
C ILE A 119 7.57 6.59 -1.84
N PRO A 120 8.38 7.34 -2.61
CA PRO A 120 9.51 8.11 -2.09
C PRO A 120 9.03 9.44 -1.49
N ASP A 121 8.30 9.38 -0.37
CA ASP A 121 7.85 10.55 0.39
C ASP A 121 8.10 10.30 1.88
N LEU A 122 8.98 11.10 2.48
CA LEU A 122 9.49 10.89 3.84
C LEU A 122 8.37 10.79 4.90
N GLU A 123 7.30 11.59 4.76
CA GLU A 123 6.19 11.55 5.73
C GLU A 123 5.40 10.24 5.60
N VAL A 124 5.22 9.74 4.37
CA VAL A 124 4.53 8.47 4.13
C VAL A 124 5.42 7.28 4.48
N GLU A 125 6.71 7.31 4.17
CA GLU A 125 7.66 6.26 4.55
C GLU A 125 7.73 6.11 6.07
N LYS A 126 7.82 7.23 6.80
CA LYS A 126 7.76 7.22 8.26
C LYS A 126 6.45 6.64 8.77
N LEU A 127 5.32 7.09 8.22
CA LEU A 127 4.01 6.55 8.58
C LEU A 127 3.93 5.03 8.38
N LEU A 128 4.38 4.51 7.23
CA LEU A 128 4.35 3.09 6.92
C LEU A 128 5.31 2.30 7.81
N THR A 129 6.48 2.85 8.13
CA THR A 129 7.45 2.28 9.07
C THR A 129 6.84 2.16 10.47
N ASP A 130 6.21 3.23 10.97
CA ASP A 130 5.55 3.25 12.28
C ASP A 130 4.37 2.27 12.33
N ILE A 131 3.55 2.22 11.29
CA ILE A 131 2.45 1.25 11.20
C ILE A 131 3.00 -0.17 11.22
N ARG A 132 4.02 -0.47 10.40
CA ARG A 132 4.65 -1.79 10.32
C ARG A 132 5.18 -2.25 11.68
N ARG A 133 5.87 -1.36 12.41
CA ARG A 133 6.36 -1.60 13.77
C ARG A 133 5.21 -1.95 14.72
N ASN A 134 4.20 -1.10 14.77
CA ASN A 134 3.08 -1.25 15.70
C ASN A 134 2.24 -2.50 15.42
N LEU A 135 2.07 -2.87 14.15
CA LEU A 135 1.36 -4.09 13.75
C LEU A 135 2.10 -5.36 14.18
N LEU A 136 3.44 -5.32 14.23
CA LEU A 136 4.27 -6.40 14.76
C LEU A 136 4.23 -6.45 16.29
N LEU A 137 4.62 -5.35 16.96
CA LEU A 137 4.81 -5.34 18.42
C LEU A 137 3.48 -5.49 19.18
N ASN A 138 2.39 -4.93 18.67
CA ASN A 138 1.07 -5.02 19.29
C ASN A 138 0.22 -6.15 18.70
N ASN A 139 0.81 -7.14 18.01
CA ASN A 139 0.05 -8.19 17.30
C ASN A 139 -0.95 -8.96 18.20
N LYS A 140 -0.65 -9.09 19.49
CA LYS A 140 -1.52 -9.76 20.48
C LYS A 140 -2.74 -8.91 20.86
N GLN A 141 -2.61 -7.59 20.82
CA GLN A 141 -3.63 -6.63 21.24
C GLN A 141 -4.65 -6.31 20.13
N ILE A 142 -4.32 -6.61 18.87
CA ILE A 142 -5.22 -6.41 17.72
C ILE A 142 -6.40 -7.38 17.80
N LEU A 143 -7.60 -6.81 17.90
CA LEU A 143 -8.86 -7.54 18.07
C LEU A 143 -9.33 -8.12 16.74
N ASP A 144 -9.47 -7.27 15.71
CA ASP A 144 -9.91 -7.71 14.39
C ASP A 144 -8.76 -7.77 13.36
N LYS A 145 -7.99 -8.87 13.45
CA LYS A 145 -6.94 -9.17 12.47
C LYS A 145 -7.47 -9.36 11.03
N ARG A 146 -8.76 -9.69 10.86
CA ARG A 146 -9.34 -9.87 9.52
C ARG A 146 -9.61 -8.52 8.86
N ALA A 147 -10.09 -7.54 9.63
CA ALA A 147 -10.34 -6.18 9.13
C ALA A 147 -9.08 -5.53 8.56
N ILE A 148 -7.93 -5.72 9.21
CA ILE A 148 -6.66 -5.08 8.81
C ILE A 148 -5.80 -5.92 7.87
N LEU A 149 -6.19 -7.17 7.57
CA LEU A 149 -5.37 -8.10 6.79
C LEU A 149 -4.99 -7.55 5.41
N ASN A 150 -5.96 -6.94 4.71
CA ASN A 150 -5.72 -6.37 3.38
C ASN A 150 -4.70 -5.23 3.40
N PHE A 151 -4.71 -4.42 4.46
CA PHE A 151 -3.70 -3.39 4.67
C PHE A 151 -2.33 -4.02 4.90
N GLN A 152 -2.24 -5.01 5.80
CA GLN A 152 -0.97 -5.68 6.10
C GLN A 152 -0.37 -6.38 4.86
N ILE A 153 -1.21 -6.98 4.00
CA ILE A 153 -0.76 -7.54 2.72
C ILE A 153 -0.22 -6.44 1.80
N SER A 154 -0.94 -5.32 1.68
CA SER A 154 -0.49 -4.19 0.83
C SER A 154 0.85 -3.64 1.32
N LEU A 155 1.00 -3.49 2.64
CA LEU A 155 2.25 -3.08 3.27
C LEU A 155 3.39 -4.08 3.02
N ALA A 156 3.14 -5.38 3.10
CA ALA A 156 4.14 -6.40 2.80
C ALA A 156 4.58 -6.38 1.33
N LEU A 157 3.64 -6.22 0.40
CA LEU A 157 3.95 -6.04 -1.03
C LEU A 157 4.77 -4.77 -1.28
N HIS A 158 4.46 -3.69 -0.55
CA HIS A 158 5.21 -2.44 -0.62
C HIS A 158 6.64 -2.60 -0.13
N CYS A 159 6.84 -3.23 1.03
CA CYS A 159 8.17 -3.50 1.59
C CYS A 159 8.99 -4.39 0.65
N PHE A 160 8.35 -5.38 0.02
CA PHE A 160 9.03 -6.19 -0.99
C PHE A 160 9.44 -5.37 -2.22
N THR A 161 8.53 -4.53 -2.73
CA THR A 161 8.78 -3.68 -3.90
C THR A 161 9.83 -2.59 -3.63
N ASN A 162 9.98 -2.16 -2.38
CA ASN A 162 10.97 -1.16 -1.96
C ASN A 162 12.27 -1.78 -1.43
N GLU A 163 12.46 -3.09 -1.60
CA GLU A 163 13.66 -3.83 -1.16
C GLU A 163 13.91 -3.75 0.35
N PHE A 164 12.84 -3.67 1.14
CA PHE A 164 12.86 -3.61 2.60
C PHE A 164 13.65 -2.42 3.17
N VAL A 165 13.52 -1.24 2.54
CA VAL A 165 14.24 -0.01 2.94
C VAL A 165 13.90 0.51 4.35
N PHE A 166 12.80 0.06 4.96
CA PHE A 166 12.38 0.53 6.27
C PHE A 166 13.24 -0.08 7.38
N ASP A 167 13.89 0.79 8.16
CA ASP A 167 14.75 0.40 9.28
C ASP A 167 14.04 -0.53 10.26
N GLU A 168 14.77 -1.52 10.76
CA GLU A 168 14.30 -2.47 11.75
C GLU A 168 15.12 -2.32 13.04
N THR A 169 14.42 -2.20 14.16
CA THR A 169 15.07 -2.15 15.48
C THR A 169 15.27 -3.54 16.07
N GLU A 170 16.19 -3.68 17.02
CA GLU A 170 16.46 -4.96 17.71
C GLU A 170 15.20 -5.56 18.36
N GLU A 171 14.31 -4.71 18.89
CA GLU A 171 13.02 -5.12 19.44
C GLU A 171 12.14 -5.80 18.38
N GLU A 172 12.10 -5.24 17.17
CA GLU A 172 11.38 -5.81 16.03
C GLU A 172 12.02 -7.11 15.55
N THR A 173 13.35 -7.17 15.48
CA THR A 173 14.08 -8.40 15.12
C THR A 173 13.74 -9.55 16.06
N LEU A 174 13.75 -9.31 17.38
CA LEU A 174 13.37 -10.31 18.36
C LEU A 174 11.92 -10.76 18.20
N ALA A 175 11.00 -9.81 17.98
CA ALA A 175 9.59 -10.11 17.77
C ALA A 175 9.33 -10.91 16.47
N ILE A 176 10.07 -10.64 15.39
CA ILE A 176 9.98 -11.39 14.13
C ILE A 176 10.49 -12.81 14.32
N ASN A 177 11.65 -13.00 14.94
CA ASN A 177 12.21 -14.35 15.18
C ASN A 177 11.26 -15.22 16.00
N GLN A 178 10.60 -14.64 17.02
CA GLN A 178 9.56 -15.33 17.79
C GLN A 178 8.36 -15.71 16.93
N LEU A 179 7.91 -14.80 16.06
CA LEU A 179 6.77 -15.02 15.17
C LEU A 179 7.05 -16.10 14.12
N GLU A 180 8.28 -16.14 13.59
CA GLU A 180 8.75 -17.16 12.66
C GLU A 180 8.70 -18.56 13.27
N GLU A 181 9.31 -18.74 14.44
CA GLU A 181 9.30 -20.04 15.14
C GLU A 181 7.88 -20.44 15.55
N GLU A 182 7.02 -19.49 15.93
CA GLU A 182 5.61 -19.79 16.19
C GLU A 182 4.91 -20.35 14.94
N ILE A 183 5.02 -19.68 13.79
CA ILE A 183 4.35 -20.12 12.56
C ILE A 183 4.93 -21.46 12.07
N LYS A 184 6.24 -21.63 12.12
CA LYS A 184 6.92 -22.87 11.75
C LYS A 184 6.43 -24.06 12.59
N ASN A 185 6.27 -23.87 13.90
CA ASN A 185 5.70 -24.87 14.79
C ASN A 185 4.23 -25.19 14.47
N LEU A 186 3.41 -24.18 14.17
CA LEU A 186 2.02 -24.38 13.76
C LEU A 186 1.90 -25.18 12.46
N ILE A 187 2.77 -24.89 11.49
CA ILE A 187 2.84 -25.63 10.21
C ILE A 187 3.23 -27.09 10.44
N PHE A 188 4.24 -27.35 11.27
CA PHE A 188 4.68 -28.70 11.60
C PHE A 188 3.57 -29.52 12.26
N LYS A 189 2.81 -28.89 13.17
CA LYS A 189 1.64 -29.50 13.83
C LYS A 189 0.40 -29.60 12.94
N LYS A 190 0.46 -29.10 11.69
CA LYS A 190 -0.68 -29.00 10.76
C LYS A 190 -1.88 -28.25 11.33
N GLU A 191 -1.61 -27.27 12.18
CA GLU A 191 -2.64 -26.42 12.78
C GLU A 191 -3.03 -25.26 11.85
N LYS A 192 -4.15 -24.59 12.18
CA LYS A 192 -4.64 -23.45 11.39
C LYS A 192 -3.71 -22.25 11.55
N ILE A 193 -3.11 -21.82 10.44
CA ILE A 193 -2.19 -20.68 10.44
C ILE A 193 -2.98 -19.37 10.37
N ASN A 194 -2.51 -18.39 11.14
CA ASN A 194 -3.05 -17.05 11.09
C ASN A 194 -2.43 -16.28 9.90
N THR A 195 -3.24 -15.97 8.89
CA THR A 195 -2.79 -15.28 7.66
C THR A 195 -2.20 -13.90 7.94
N TYR A 196 -2.68 -13.21 8.98
CA TYR A 196 -2.13 -11.93 9.40
C TYR A 196 -0.67 -12.06 9.83
N LYS A 197 -0.32 -13.12 10.58
CA LYS A 197 1.06 -13.34 11.05
C LYS A 197 2.03 -13.56 9.89
N ILE A 198 1.62 -14.31 8.86
CA ILE A 198 2.43 -14.46 7.64
C ILE A 198 2.62 -13.10 6.95
N ALA A 199 1.55 -12.32 6.82
CA ALA A 199 1.64 -10.99 6.21
C ALA A 199 2.49 -10.00 7.05
N CYS A 200 2.56 -10.16 8.37
CA CYS A 200 3.52 -9.45 9.23
C CYS A 200 4.96 -9.80 8.88
N ILE A 201 5.32 -11.09 8.86
CA ILE A 201 6.69 -11.52 8.52
C ILE A 201 7.07 -11.03 7.11
N ALA A 202 6.15 -11.16 6.15
CA ALA A 202 6.34 -10.73 4.76
C ALA A 202 6.64 -9.23 4.59
N SER A 203 6.39 -8.40 5.61
CA SER A 203 6.72 -6.97 5.61
C SER A 203 8.13 -6.66 6.15
N TYR A 204 8.84 -7.65 6.69
CA TYR A 204 10.21 -7.51 7.19
C TYR A 204 11.20 -8.32 6.36
N ARG A 205 10.78 -9.50 5.88
CA ARG A 205 11.62 -10.42 5.12
C ARG A 205 10.81 -11.04 3.98
N PRO A 206 11.43 -11.33 2.83
CA PRO A 206 10.71 -11.87 1.69
C PRO A 206 10.36 -13.35 1.90
N LEU A 207 9.12 -13.72 1.54
CA LEU A 207 8.61 -15.05 1.84
C LEU A 207 9.37 -16.21 1.14
N TYR A 208 10.03 -15.97 -0.01
CA TYR A 208 10.78 -17.04 -0.71
C TYR A 208 11.95 -17.58 0.13
N GLN A 209 12.47 -16.84 1.09
CA GLN A 209 13.58 -17.29 1.94
C GLN A 209 13.16 -18.41 2.90
N TYR A 210 11.87 -18.50 3.23
CA TYR A 210 11.34 -19.51 4.14
C TYR A 210 10.93 -20.77 3.39
N LYS A 211 11.84 -21.76 3.30
CA LYS A 211 11.58 -23.06 2.65
C LYS A 211 10.31 -23.76 3.18
N TRP A 212 10.00 -23.58 4.46
CA TRP A 212 8.81 -24.16 5.10
C TRP A 212 7.48 -23.53 4.62
N LEU A 213 7.50 -22.39 3.93
CA LEU A 213 6.32 -21.80 3.28
C LEU A 213 6.06 -22.33 1.86
N HIS A 214 7.06 -22.91 1.19
CA HIS A 214 6.94 -23.30 -0.22
C HIS A 214 5.90 -24.39 -0.45
N ASN A 215 5.75 -25.29 0.53
CA ASN A 215 4.82 -26.42 0.47
C ASN A 215 3.47 -26.14 1.14
N LEU A 216 3.26 -24.91 1.63
CA LEU A 216 2.02 -24.55 2.32
C LEU A 216 0.87 -24.43 1.31
N LYS A 217 -0.29 -25.01 1.62
CA LYS A 217 -1.52 -24.72 0.90
C LYS A 217 -1.91 -23.26 1.14
N VAL A 218 -1.56 -22.39 0.19
CA VAL A 218 -1.72 -20.94 0.29
C VAL A 218 -3.20 -20.58 0.50
N PRO A 219 -3.56 -19.88 1.60
CA PRO A 219 -4.90 -19.34 1.79
C PRO A 219 -5.25 -18.33 0.69
N GLU A 220 -6.49 -18.30 0.20
CA GLU A 220 -6.88 -17.42 -0.90
C GLU A 220 -6.59 -15.93 -0.60
N SER A 221 -6.72 -15.52 0.66
CA SER A 221 -6.39 -14.15 1.10
C SER A 221 -4.92 -13.77 0.91
N LEU A 222 -3.99 -14.73 0.89
CA LEU A 222 -2.55 -14.50 0.73
C LEU A 222 -2.04 -14.79 -0.68
N LYS A 223 -2.93 -15.16 -1.61
CA LYS A 223 -2.55 -15.59 -2.96
C LYS A 223 -1.68 -14.57 -3.69
N ASN A 224 -2.06 -13.29 -3.66
CA ASN A 224 -1.29 -12.22 -4.31
C ASN A 224 0.08 -12.04 -3.66
N LEU A 225 0.16 -12.15 -2.34
CA LEU A 225 1.41 -12.03 -1.59
C LEU A 225 2.38 -13.17 -1.93
N PHE A 226 1.89 -14.41 -1.95
CA PHE A 226 2.70 -15.58 -2.31
C PHE A 226 3.07 -15.60 -3.79
N LEU A 227 2.19 -15.11 -4.66
CA LEU A 227 2.50 -14.96 -6.08
C LEU A 227 3.70 -14.02 -6.24
N ALA A 228 3.63 -12.82 -5.65
CA ALA A 228 4.67 -11.81 -5.76
C ALA A 228 5.99 -12.20 -5.06
N GLN A 229 5.93 -12.68 -3.82
CA GLN A 229 7.14 -12.90 -3.00
C GLN A 229 7.72 -14.31 -3.08
N ILE A 230 7.04 -15.28 -3.72
CA ILE A 230 7.57 -16.65 -3.87
C ILE A 230 7.54 -17.06 -5.34
N LYS A 231 6.35 -17.13 -5.94
CA LYS A 231 6.20 -17.77 -7.26
C LYS A 231 6.88 -17.00 -8.39
N ASP A 232 6.79 -15.67 -8.37
CA ASP A 232 7.37 -14.85 -9.44
C ASP A 232 8.89 -14.75 -9.28
N VAL A 233 9.38 -14.68 -8.04
CA VAL A 233 10.83 -14.70 -7.73
C VAL A 233 11.49 -16.03 -8.13
N LEU A 234 10.85 -17.17 -7.85
CA LEU A 234 11.44 -18.48 -8.17
C LEU A 234 11.35 -18.86 -9.66
N LYS A 235 10.70 -18.04 -10.50
CA LYS A 235 10.67 -18.21 -11.96
C LYS A 235 11.74 -17.39 -12.68
N GLU A 236 12.25 -16.35 -12.03
CA GLU A 236 13.38 -15.54 -12.51
C GLU A 236 14.71 -16.28 -12.28
#